data_AF-A0A8J5BWB8-F1
#
_entry.id   AF-A0A8J5BWB8-F1
#
_cell.length_a   1.000
_cell.length_b   1.000
_cell.length_c   1.000
_cell.angle_alpha   90.00
_cell.angle_beta   90.00
_cell.angle_gamma   90.00
#
_symmetry.space_group_name_H-M   'P 1'
#
loop_
_entity.id
_entity.type
_entity.pdbx_description
1 polymer ?
#
loop_
_entity_poly.entity_id
_entity_poly.type
_entity_poly.pdbx_seq_one_letter_code
_entity_poly.pdbx_strand_id
1 'polypeptide(L)'
;MQPFNYILHQVVCEFCMANFLLAFTLLLLLQLQHSEPIVAYCSQTPYPDVCNSMVTRSDSVIEQSSLTWNEFRGLLHRATLERTVFAHQRAVARNPSQFDEPGRRAWTDCVELLADTVRLVNQSLVRPGDDAQMWLSAAMTNQRTCRDGFLELGLTAPVMDDGGNLTESIRILLAVNNAMLIAAGGQHNRRRRLGLLFPEWMATADRKLLAESDVKSDFVVAQDGSGDYKSIAEAVAAVPKARGGSTARFVIHVKAGVYQEYVEIPTTMENLMMTGDGMDATVVTGSRSVKDGYTTPQSATFGVSGNGFIARDMTFQNTAGPEKEQAVALLSKSDHSVFYNCSFKGYQDTLCVFSHTQFFRNCDVYGTIDFIFGNAAVVFQNCNLCVRRPMKGQENVVTAHARSSSDEATGISIHNSVVAAASDLAPVQGSFKTYLGRPWGEYSRTVVMKTELGDLIDPAGWLEWNGSFALSTLYYGEFMNTGASADTSGRMHWDGYHVIDNSSEAEKFTVGSFLSGDSWIPATGIPFTSSL
;
A
#
# COMPACT_ATOMS: atom_id res chain seq x y z
N MET A 1 12.52 -45.75 -13.72
CA MET A 1 12.49 -44.27 -13.82
C MET A 1 12.40 -43.65 -12.43
N GLN A 2 13.40 -43.91 -11.57
CA GLN A 2 13.42 -43.47 -10.18
C GLN A 2 14.62 -42.58 -9.75
N PRO A 3 15.61 -42.19 -10.58
CA PRO A 3 16.72 -41.37 -10.06
C PRO A 3 16.51 -39.85 -10.17
N PHE A 4 15.47 -39.36 -10.88
CA PHE A 4 15.31 -37.92 -11.14
C PHE A 4 14.64 -37.14 -10.00
N ASN A 5 13.76 -37.78 -9.22
CA ASN A 5 13.08 -37.12 -8.09
C ASN A 5 13.96 -36.94 -6.85
N TYR A 6 15.03 -37.73 -6.71
CA TYR A 6 15.91 -37.62 -5.54
C TYR A 6 16.84 -36.41 -5.65
N ILE A 7 17.31 -36.10 -6.87
CA ILE A 7 18.22 -34.98 -7.13
C ILE A 7 17.48 -33.64 -7.03
N LEU A 8 16.22 -33.55 -7.48
CA LEU A 8 15.44 -32.32 -7.39
C LEU A 8 15.04 -31.96 -5.95
N HIS A 9 14.69 -32.97 -5.14
CA HIS A 9 14.41 -32.78 -3.71
C HIS A 9 15.66 -32.36 -2.92
N GLN A 10 16.84 -32.85 -3.33
CA GLN A 10 18.12 -32.54 -2.70
C GLN A 10 18.59 -31.12 -3.06
N VAL A 11 18.39 -30.68 -4.30
CA VAL A 11 18.71 -29.30 -4.74
C VAL A 11 17.77 -28.25 -4.14
N VAL A 12 16.46 -28.55 -4.00
CA VAL A 12 15.51 -27.63 -3.34
C VAL A 12 15.74 -27.57 -1.82
N CYS A 13 16.12 -28.68 -1.20
CA CYS A 13 16.51 -28.70 0.21
C CYS A 13 17.85 -27.96 0.42
N GLU A 14 18.80 -28.05 -0.51
CA GLU A 14 20.04 -27.28 -0.50
C GLU A 14 19.81 -25.77 -0.75
N PHE A 15 18.85 -25.37 -1.58
CA PHE A 15 18.52 -23.95 -1.80
C PHE A 15 17.75 -23.33 -0.63
N CYS A 16 16.82 -24.07 -0.02
CA CYS A 16 16.13 -23.65 1.20
C CYS A 16 17.08 -23.66 2.41
N MET A 17 17.96 -24.67 2.53
CA MET A 17 19.00 -24.68 3.55
C MET A 17 20.07 -23.63 3.29
N ALA A 18 20.40 -23.28 2.04
CA ALA A 18 21.33 -22.19 1.73
C ALA A 18 20.74 -20.82 2.10
N ASN A 19 19.46 -20.56 1.83
CA ASN A 19 18.78 -19.34 2.27
C ASN A 19 18.57 -19.30 3.79
N PHE A 20 18.31 -20.44 4.43
CA PHE A 20 18.22 -20.55 5.89
C PHE A 20 19.60 -20.41 6.55
N LEU A 21 20.66 -20.99 5.97
CA LEU A 21 22.06 -20.82 6.40
C LEU A 21 22.57 -19.41 6.14
N LEU A 22 22.19 -18.75 5.03
CA LEU A 22 22.47 -17.34 4.75
C LEU A 22 21.80 -16.42 5.77
N ALA A 23 20.54 -16.69 6.13
CA ALA A 23 19.85 -15.96 7.20
C ALA A 23 20.47 -16.26 8.58
N PHE A 24 20.91 -17.50 8.83
CA PHE A 24 21.51 -17.93 10.10
C PHE A 24 22.95 -17.43 10.27
N THR A 25 23.74 -17.34 9.19
CA THR A 25 25.08 -16.72 9.21
C THR A 25 24.97 -15.20 9.34
N LEU A 26 23.98 -14.55 8.72
CA LEU A 26 23.66 -13.14 8.99
C LEU A 26 23.36 -12.92 10.48
N LEU A 27 22.52 -13.77 11.06
CA LEU A 27 22.11 -13.72 12.47
C LEU A 27 23.29 -13.92 13.43
N LEU A 28 24.21 -14.85 13.15
CA LEU A 28 25.41 -15.06 13.98
C LEU A 28 26.42 -13.90 13.86
N LEU A 29 26.52 -13.27 12.67
CA LEU A 29 27.42 -12.14 12.43
C LEU A 29 26.89 -10.82 13.00
N LEU A 30 25.57 -10.65 13.11
CA LEU A 30 24.95 -9.44 13.70
C LEU A 30 25.02 -9.41 15.23
N GLN A 31 25.23 -10.54 15.91
CA GLN A 31 25.40 -10.61 17.37
C GLN A 31 26.82 -10.31 17.87
N LEU A 32 27.79 -10.22 16.95
CA LEU A 32 29.15 -9.79 17.25
C LEU A 32 29.39 -8.45 16.54
N GLN A 33 30.01 -7.49 17.22
CA GLN A 33 30.52 -6.26 16.58
C GLN A 33 31.71 -6.61 15.66
N HIS A 34 31.49 -7.42 14.62
CA HIS A 34 32.48 -7.74 13.62
C HIS A 34 32.38 -6.76 12.47
N SER A 35 33.52 -6.14 12.19
CA SER A 35 33.70 -5.20 11.10
C SER A 35 34.16 -5.97 9.86
N GLU A 36 33.37 -5.95 8.80
CA GLU A 36 33.65 -6.66 7.54
C GLU A 36 34.04 -5.67 6.42
N PRO A 37 34.78 -6.11 5.38
CA PRO A 37 35.03 -5.28 4.22
C PRO A 37 33.74 -5.04 3.43
N ILE A 38 33.61 -3.87 2.81
CA ILE A 38 32.44 -3.45 2.02
C ILE A 38 32.00 -4.50 0.99
N VAL A 39 32.96 -5.14 0.30
CA VAL A 39 32.70 -6.16 -0.73
C VAL A 39 31.93 -7.35 -0.15
N ALA A 40 32.22 -7.73 1.10
CA ALA A 40 31.51 -8.81 1.78
C ALA A 40 30.08 -8.44 2.14
N TYR A 41 29.79 -7.17 2.43
CA TYR A 41 28.41 -6.71 2.63
C TYR A 41 27.64 -6.65 1.31
N CYS A 42 28.23 -6.09 0.25
CA CYS A 42 27.54 -5.96 -1.03
C CYS A 42 27.21 -7.31 -1.68
N SER A 43 28.02 -8.35 -1.48
CA SER A 43 27.73 -9.71 -1.99
C SER A 43 26.48 -10.33 -1.36
N GLN A 44 26.01 -9.82 -0.23
CA GLN A 44 24.81 -10.28 0.48
C GLN A 44 23.55 -9.49 0.09
N THR A 45 23.67 -8.51 -0.80
CA THR A 45 22.55 -7.67 -1.27
C THR A 45 21.94 -8.21 -2.57
N PRO A 46 20.68 -7.90 -2.90
CA PRO A 46 20.03 -8.39 -4.12
C PRO A 46 20.68 -7.88 -5.43
N TYR A 47 21.47 -6.80 -5.37
CA TYR A 47 22.17 -6.24 -6.52
C TYR A 47 23.63 -5.90 -6.18
N PRO A 48 24.53 -6.90 -6.07
CA PRO A 48 25.90 -6.69 -5.61
C PRO A 48 26.68 -5.66 -6.42
N ASP A 49 26.55 -5.65 -7.75
CA ASP A 49 27.25 -4.70 -8.63
C ASP A 49 26.77 -3.27 -8.40
N VAL A 50 25.45 -3.08 -8.26
CA VAL A 50 24.86 -1.77 -7.96
C VAL A 50 25.29 -1.32 -6.56
N CYS A 51 25.29 -2.21 -5.57
CA CYS A 51 25.78 -1.93 -4.22
C CYS A 51 27.24 -1.46 -4.23
N ASN A 52 28.13 -2.20 -4.91
CA ASN A 52 29.54 -1.83 -5.05
C ASN A 52 29.70 -0.46 -5.73
N SER A 53 28.89 -0.14 -6.74
CA SER A 53 28.93 1.17 -7.41
C SER A 53 28.48 2.34 -6.51
N MET A 54 27.65 2.07 -5.50
CA MET A 54 27.14 3.09 -4.57
C MET A 54 28.21 3.51 -3.54
N VAL A 55 28.93 2.52 -3.03
CA VAL A 55 29.91 2.67 -1.95
C VAL A 55 31.31 3.05 -2.43
N THR A 56 31.66 2.77 -3.70
CA THR A 56 32.97 3.14 -4.29
C THR A 56 33.05 4.61 -4.75
N ARG A 57 31.92 5.27 -5.00
CA ARG A 57 31.88 6.72 -5.33
C ARG A 57 32.02 7.63 -4.10
N SER A 58 31.85 7.10 -2.88
CA SER A 58 31.92 7.84 -1.62
C SER A 58 33.31 7.64 -0.98
N ASP A 59 34.23 8.57 -1.27
CA ASP A 59 35.61 8.64 -0.76
C ASP A 59 36.46 7.36 -0.88
N SER A 60 37.50 7.43 -1.73
CA SER A 60 38.55 6.41 -1.93
C SER A 60 39.29 5.90 -0.67
N VAL A 61 38.97 6.42 0.52
CA VAL A 61 39.54 6.04 1.81
C VAL A 61 38.76 4.88 2.46
N ILE A 62 37.51 4.59 2.05
CA ILE A 62 36.63 3.62 2.72
C ILE A 62 36.79 2.18 2.16
N GLU A 63 37.37 1.99 0.97
CA GLU A 63 37.51 0.66 0.34
C GLU A 63 38.29 -0.38 1.18
N GLN A 64 39.08 0.07 2.17
CA GLN A 64 39.84 -0.80 3.08
C GLN A 64 39.36 -0.78 4.53
N SER A 65 38.36 0.04 4.87
CA SER A 65 37.86 0.13 6.24
C SER A 65 36.83 -0.96 6.51
N SER A 66 37.07 -1.72 7.57
CA SER A 66 36.09 -2.66 8.12
C SER A 66 34.95 -1.87 8.77
N LEU A 67 33.72 -2.03 8.28
CA LEU A 67 32.55 -1.26 8.74
C LEU A 67 31.63 -2.13 9.61
N THR A 68 30.90 -1.50 10.52
CA THR A 68 29.72 -2.09 11.15
C THR A 68 28.51 -2.04 10.19
N TRP A 69 27.49 -2.88 10.43
CA TRP A 69 26.22 -2.86 9.67
C TRP A 69 25.53 -1.48 9.68
N ASN A 70 25.61 -0.75 10.79
CA ASN A 70 25.05 0.61 10.89
C ASN A 70 25.78 1.60 9.98
N GLU A 71 27.11 1.53 9.93
CA GLU A 71 27.93 2.38 9.05
C GLU A 71 27.71 2.04 7.58
N PHE A 72 27.68 0.75 7.24
CA PHE A 72 27.37 0.28 5.90
C PHE A 72 25.99 0.74 5.44
N ARG A 73 24.96 0.57 6.28
CA ARG A 73 23.61 1.11 6.02
C ARG A 73 23.63 2.62 5.81
N GLY A 74 24.39 3.35 6.63
CA GLY A 74 24.54 4.81 6.49
C GLY A 74 25.16 5.24 5.16
N LEU A 75 26.14 4.49 4.64
CA LEU A 75 26.73 4.74 3.32
C LEU A 75 25.74 4.49 2.19
N LEU A 76 25.06 3.32 2.21
CA LEU A 76 24.04 3.00 1.23
C LEU A 76 22.92 4.04 1.22
N HIS A 77 22.50 4.47 2.41
CA HIS A 77 21.47 5.48 2.57
C HIS A 77 21.85 6.80 1.89
N ARG A 78 23.05 7.30 2.16
CA ARG A 78 23.57 8.54 1.55
C ARG A 78 23.65 8.42 0.02
N ALA A 79 24.18 7.31 -0.48
CA ALA A 79 24.27 7.08 -1.92
C ALA A 79 22.89 6.98 -2.59
N THR A 80 21.93 6.30 -1.95
CA THR A 80 20.53 6.23 -2.44
C THR A 80 19.88 7.60 -2.42
N LEU A 81 20.08 8.39 -1.36
CA LEU A 81 19.53 9.75 -1.26
C LEU A 81 20.10 10.66 -2.35
N GLU A 82 21.41 10.63 -2.59
CA GLU A 82 22.06 11.38 -3.67
C GLU A 82 21.49 11.01 -5.04
N ARG A 83 21.32 9.72 -5.34
CA ARG A 83 20.69 9.24 -6.58
C ARG A 83 19.24 9.70 -6.71
N THR A 84 18.48 9.67 -5.61
CA THR A 84 17.07 10.09 -5.60
C THR A 84 16.96 11.61 -5.82
N VAL A 85 17.79 12.41 -5.15
CA VAL A 85 17.85 13.86 -5.32
C VAL A 85 18.23 14.21 -6.75
N PHE A 86 19.22 13.52 -7.32
CA PHE A 86 19.62 13.71 -8.71
C PHE A 86 18.48 13.39 -9.69
N ALA A 87 17.76 12.29 -9.48
CA ALA A 87 16.62 11.92 -10.32
C ALA A 87 15.50 12.96 -10.25
N HIS A 88 15.16 13.44 -9.05
CA HIS A 88 14.20 14.52 -8.86
C HIS A 88 14.64 15.82 -9.53
N GLN A 89 15.92 16.23 -9.38
CA GLN A 89 16.46 17.43 -10.02
C GLN A 89 16.44 17.33 -11.55
N ARG A 90 16.79 16.16 -12.11
CA ARG A 90 16.69 15.90 -13.56
C ARG A 90 15.25 15.92 -14.04
N ALA A 91 14.32 15.42 -13.23
CA ALA A 91 12.91 15.56 -13.51
C ALA A 91 12.56 17.05 -13.59
N VAL A 92 12.68 17.80 -12.50
CA VAL A 92 12.34 19.24 -12.47
C VAL A 92 13.02 20.09 -13.56
N ALA A 93 14.26 19.77 -13.95
CA ALA A 93 14.99 20.52 -14.97
C ALA A 93 14.45 20.36 -16.40
N ARG A 94 13.61 19.36 -16.67
CA ARG A 94 13.08 19.11 -18.01
C ARG A 94 11.90 20.05 -18.30
N ASN A 95 11.84 20.57 -19.52
CA ASN A 95 10.77 21.47 -19.92
C ASN A 95 9.44 20.71 -20.12
N PRO A 96 8.37 21.01 -19.35
CA PRO A 96 7.07 20.34 -19.49
C PRO A 96 6.44 20.53 -20.88
N SER A 97 6.82 21.57 -21.63
CA SER A 97 6.29 21.81 -22.98
C SER A 97 6.73 20.78 -24.02
N GLN A 98 7.63 19.86 -23.66
CA GLN A 98 8.04 18.74 -24.51
C GLN A 98 7.00 17.61 -24.57
N PHE A 99 6.05 17.60 -23.63
CA PHE A 99 5.01 16.58 -23.54
C PHE A 99 3.67 17.15 -24.01
N ASP A 100 2.85 16.29 -24.61
CA ASP A 100 1.43 16.57 -24.83
C ASP A 100 0.67 16.64 -23.50
N GLU A 101 -0.65 16.84 -23.52
CA GLU A 101 -1.42 16.96 -22.27
C GLU A 101 -1.35 15.70 -21.39
N PRO A 102 -1.59 14.46 -21.91
CA PRO A 102 -1.45 13.25 -21.10
C PRO A 102 -0.02 13.04 -20.60
N GLY A 103 0.99 13.30 -21.44
CA GLY A 103 2.39 13.20 -21.02
C GLY A 103 2.77 14.22 -19.93
N ARG A 104 2.23 15.44 -19.97
CA ARG A 104 2.42 16.43 -18.90
C ARG A 104 1.81 16.00 -17.57
N ARG A 105 0.71 15.25 -17.61
CA ARG A 105 0.05 14.71 -16.41
C ARG A 105 0.91 13.62 -15.75
N ALA A 106 1.32 12.62 -16.52
CA ALA A 106 2.27 11.59 -16.06
C ALA A 106 3.58 12.18 -15.55
N TRP A 107 4.07 13.21 -16.24
CA TRP A 107 5.23 13.96 -15.81
C TRP A 107 5.06 14.66 -14.46
N THR A 108 3.94 15.35 -14.26
CA THR A 108 3.65 16.06 -13.00
C THR A 108 3.59 15.08 -11.85
N ASP A 109 2.90 13.96 -12.02
CA ASP A 109 2.87 12.88 -11.02
C ASP A 109 4.28 12.36 -10.72
N CYS A 110 5.08 12.09 -11.75
CA CYS A 110 6.42 11.58 -11.54
C CYS A 110 7.32 12.55 -10.75
N VAL A 111 7.23 13.85 -11.02
CA VAL A 111 7.98 14.88 -10.26
C VAL A 111 7.57 14.86 -8.78
N GLU A 112 6.27 14.82 -8.50
CA GLU A 112 5.77 14.76 -7.11
C GLU A 112 6.17 13.46 -6.41
N LEU A 113 6.03 12.31 -7.08
CA LEU A 113 6.44 11.00 -6.56
C LEU A 113 7.94 10.93 -6.28
N LEU A 114 8.78 11.55 -7.12
CA LEU A 114 10.21 11.66 -6.89
C LEU A 114 10.54 12.56 -5.70
N ALA A 115 9.83 13.69 -5.55
CA ALA A 115 9.96 14.56 -4.38
C ALA A 115 9.61 13.82 -3.07
N ASP A 116 8.51 13.06 -3.08
CA ASP A 116 8.14 12.20 -1.95
C ASP A 116 9.16 11.08 -1.71
N THR A 117 9.74 10.50 -2.76
CA THR A 117 10.81 9.51 -2.64
C THR A 117 12.01 10.10 -1.91
N VAL A 118 12.43 11.33 -2.25
CA VAL A 118 13.52 12.03 -1.54
C VAL A 118 13.20 12.17 -0.06
N ARG A 119 11.98 12.60 0.28
CA ARG A 119 11.53 12.75 1.68
C ARG A 119 11.55 11.43 2.43
N LEU A 120 10.97 10.38 1.86
CA LEU A 120 10.86 9.05 2.48
C LEU A 120 12.23 8.38 2.66
N VAL A 121 13.10 8.47 1.65
CA VAL A 121 14.49 8.02 1.78
C VAL A 121 15.14 8.81 2.91
N ASN A 122 15.13 10.14 2.91
CA ASN A 122 15.74 10.94 3.99
C ASN A 122 15.21 10.57 5.40
N GLN A 123 13.90 10.38 5.56
CA GLN A 123 13.29 9.99 6.83
C GLN A 123 13.79 8.63 7.34
N SER A 124 13.99 7.66 6.44
CA SER A 124 14.47 6.31 6.82
C SER A 124 15.88 6.30 7.40
N LEU A 125 16.68 7.37 7.22
CA LEU A 125 17.98 7.51 7.90
C LEU A 125 17.80 7.76 9.39
N VAL A 126 16.86 8.64 9.72
CA VAL A 126 16.68 9.23 11.06
C VAL A 126 16.01 8.24 12.02
N ARG A 127 15.04 7.45 11.53
CA ARG A 127 14.33 6.45 12.32
C ARG A 127 14.51 5.05 11.72
N PRO A 128 15.57 4.31 12.09
CA PRO A 128 15.70 2.92 11.66
C PRO A 128 14.61 2.05 12.28
N GLY A 129 14.28 0.93 11.63
CA GLY A 129 13.28 -0.02 12.10
C GLY A 129 12.10 -0.19 11.15
N ASP A 130 10.93 -0.51 11.71
CA ASP A 130 9.71 -0.81 10.94
C ASP A 130 9.23 0.38 10.10
N ASP A 131 9.29 1.61 10.67
CA ASP A 131 8.91 2.84 9.98
C ASP A 131 9.78 3.05 8.72
N ALA A 132 11.10 2.84 8.83
CA ALA A 132 12.01 2.89 7.70
C ALA A 132 11.66 1.84 6.63
N GLN A 133 11.28 0.62 7.04
CA GLN A 133 10.87 -0.44 6.11
C GLN A 133 9.63 -0.03 5.32
N MET A 134 8.66 0.58 5.98
CA MET A 134 7.43 1.07 5.35
C MET A 134 7.72 2.25 4.40
N TRP A 135 8.53 3.23 4.81
CA TRP A 135 8.88 4.37 3.95
C TRP A 135 9.68 3.97 2.72
N LEU A 136 10.59 2.99 2.84
CA LEU A 136 11.31 2.45 1.69
C LEU A 136 10.38 1.64 0.76
N SER A 137 9.39 0.94 1.30
CA SER A 137 8.35 0.28 0.49
C SER A 137 7.49 1.31 -0.26
N ALA A 138 7.12 2.43 0.38
CA ALA A 138 6.42 3.53 -0.27
C ALA A 138 7.28 4.23 -1.34
N ALA A 139 8.58 4.41 -1.10
CA ALA A 139 9.53 4.92 -2.09
C ALA A 139 9.62 4.01 -3.34
N MET A 140 9.59 2.69 -3.15
CA MET A 140 9.49 1.71 -4.25
C MET A 140 8.20 1.87 -5.04
N THR A 141 7.05 2.03 -4.38
CA THR A 141 5.77 2.31 -5.05
C THR A 141 5.87 3.58 -5.89
N ASN A 142 6.43 4.66 -5.35
CA ASN A 142 6.57 5.93 -6.07
C ASN A 142 7.36 5.79 -7.39
N GLN A 143 8.49 5.07 -7.35
CA GLN A 143 9.30 4.81 -8.55
C GLN A 143 8.52 4.02 -9.60
N ARG A 144 7.83 2.97 -9.18
CA ARG A 144 6.98 2.16 -10.05
C ARG A 144 5.87 3.00 -10.68
N THR A 145 5.10 3.73 -9.87
CA THR A 145 3.97 4.54 -10.34
C THR A 145 4.42 5.65 -11.29
N CYS A 146 5.56 6.32 -11.01
CA CYS A 146 6.10 7.31 -11.95
C CYS A 146 6.27 6.69 -13.35
N ARG A 147 6.86 5.50 -13.44
CA ARG A 147 7.07 4.80 -14.72
C ARG A 147 5.73 4.35 -15.33
N ASP A 148 4.90 3.68 -14.54
CA ASP A 148 3.66 3.06 -15.00
C ASP A 148 2.67 4.13 -15.51
N GLY A 149 2.68 5.35 -14.96
CA GLY A 149 1.87 6.48 -15.43
C GLY A 149 2.13 6.92 -16.88
N PHE A 150 3.37 6.74 -17.39
CA PHE A 150 3.64 6.93 -18.82
C PHE A 150 3.15 5.74 -19.63
N LEU A 151 3.41 4.53 -19.17
CA LEU A 151 3.12 3.30 -19.90
C LEU A 151 1.62 3.08 -20.09
N GLU A 152 0.80 3.39 -19.09
CA GLU A 152 -0.67 3.27 -19.16
C GLU A 152 -1.28 4.23 -20.19
N LEU A 153 -0.63 5.37 -20.44
CA LEU A 153 -1.01 6.33 -21.48
C LEU A 153 -0.41 6.00 -22.85
N GLY A 154 0.26 4.85 -23.01
CA GLY A 154 0.95 4.46 -24.24
C GLY A 154 2.20 5.28 -24.54
N LEU A 155 2.77 5.95 -23.54
CA LEU A 155 3.96 6.80 -23.66
C LEU A 155 5.21 6.06 -23.19
N THR A 156 6.37 6.49 -23.69
CA THR A 156 7.66 5.99 -23.20
C THR A 156 8.04 6.70 -21.91
N ALA A 157 8.24 5.94 -20.83
CA ALA A 157 8.73 6.49 -19.58
C ALA A 157 10.14 7.06 -19.77
N PRO A 158 10.39 8.30 -19.33
CA PRO A 158 11.71 8.89 -19.48
C PRO A 158 12.71 8.30 -18.48
N VAL A 159 13.96 8.11 -18.90
CA VAL A 159 15.05 7.72 -17.98
C VAL A 159 15.41 8.92 -17.11
N MET A 160 15.06 8.84 -15.82
CA MET A 160 15.19 9.94 -14.86
C MET A 160 16.43 9.82 -13.96
N ASP A 161 17.03 8.65 -13.83
CA ASP A 161 18.20 8.39 -12.99
C ASP A 161 19.50 8.21 -13.80
N ASP A 162 20.64 8.23 -13.10
CA ASP A 162 21.96 7.95 -13.68
C ASP A 162 22.15 6.43 -13.83
N GLY A 163 21.82 5.90 -15.02
CA GLY A 163 22.08 4.51 -15.37
C GLY A 163 21.00 3.49 -14.96
N GLY A 164 19.78 3.91 -14.62
CA GLY A 164 18.66 2.99 -14.37
C GLY A 164 18.62 2.35 -12.99
N ASN A 165 19.56 2.69 -12.10
CA ASN A 165 19.83 1.95 -10.87
C ASN A 165 19.13 2.49 -9.62
N LEU A 166 18.26 3.51 -9.71
CA LEU A 166 17.61 4.09 -8.53
C LEU A 166 16.69 3.08 -7.85
N THR A 167 15.92 2.33 -8.63
CA THR A 167 15.03 1.28 -8.11
C THR A 167 15.83 0.22 -7.35
N GLU A 168 16.93 -0.24 -7.92
CA GLU A 168 17.87 -1.21 -7.35
C GLU A 168 18.53 -0.66 -6.08
N SER A 169 18.86 0.63 -6.05
CA SER A 169 19.44 1.30 -4.87
C SER A 169 18.48 1.31 -3.68
N ILE A 170 17.19 1.58 -3.95
CA ILE A 170 16.14 1.53 -2.91
C ILE A 170 15.92 0.07 -2.47
N ARG A 171 15.92 -0.90 -3.40
CA ARG A 171 15.82 -2.34 -3.08
C ARG A 171 16.96 -2.84 -2.21
N ILE A 172 18.21 -2.43 -2.49
CA ILE A 172 19.36 -2.76 -1.64
C ILE A 172 19.13 -2.22 -0.22
N LEU A 173 18.74 -0.95 -0.09
CA LEU A 173 18.52 -0.32 1.20
C LEU A 173 17.37 -0.99 1.98
N LEU A 174 16.31 -1.40 1.28
CA LEU A 174 15.18 -2.14 1.82
C LEU A 174 15.59 -3.52 2.35
N ALA A 175 16.41 -4.27 1.59
CA ALA A 175 16.92 -5.58 1.98
C ALA A 175 17.83 -5.49 3.21
N VAL A 176 18.75 -4.51 3.24
CA VAL A 176 19.64 -4.28 4.39
C VAL A 176 18.85 -3.89 5.64
N ASN A 177 17.86 -3.01 5.52
CA ASN A 177 17.02 -2.63 6.65
C ASN A 177 16.19 -3.82 7.19
N ASN A 178 15.66 -4.66 6.29
CA ASN A 178 14.92 -5.89 6.67
C ASN A 178 15.83 -6.91 7.39
N ALA A 179 17.02 -7.15 6.86
CA ALA A 179 18.02 -8.02 7.49
C ALA A 179 18.35 -7.58 8.92
N MET A 180 18.54 -6.27 9.13
CA MET A 180 18.79 -5.70 10.45
C MET A 180 17.60 -5.85 11.40
N LEU A 181 16.37 -5.68 10.91
CA LEU A 181 15.15 -5.94 11.69
C LEU A 181 15.06 -7.39 12.15
N ILE A 182 15.31 -8.34 11.25
CA ILE A 182 15.31 -9.78 11.56
C ILE A 182 16.34 -10.10 12.65
N ALA A 183 17.56 -9.58 12.50
CA ALA A 183 18.65 -9.84 13.44
C ALA A 183 18.46 -9.18 14.81
N ALA A 184 17.73 -8.07 14.89
CA ALA A 184 17.30 -7.46 16.15
C ALA A 184 16.21 -8.29 16.89
N GLY A 185 15.86 -9.48 16.39
CA GLY A 185 14.80 -10.33 16.95
C GLY A 185 13.42 -10.05 16.35
N GLY A 186 13.35 -9.39 15.19
CA GLY A 186 12.11 -9.00 14.52
C GLY A 186 11.31 -10.13 13.87
N GLN A 187 11.71 -11.41 14.01
CA GLN A 187 10.90 -12.52 13.51
C GLN A 187 9.85 -13.01 14.52
N HIS A 188 8.60 -12.96 14.04
CA HIS A 188 7.42 -13.72 14.49
C HIS A 188 6.71 -13.36 15.79
N ASN A 189 7.12 -12.33 16.50
CA ASN A 189 6.24 -11.68 17.46
C ASN A 189 6.37 -10.16 17.33
N ARG A 190 5.53 -9.58 16.47
CA ARG A 190 5.21 -8.14 16.46
C ARG A 190 4.45 -7.71 17.74
N ARG A 191 4.68 -8.40 18.85
CA ARG A 191 4.32 -7.94 20.19
C ARG A 191 5.39 -6.96 20.61
N ARG A 192 5.20 -5.68 20.25
CA ARG A 192 5.78 -4.60 21.05
C ARG A 192 5.41 -4.89 22.50
N ARG A 193 6.43 -4.95 23.36
CA ARG A 193 6.26 -4.95 24.81
C ARG A 193 5.29 -3.81 25.13
N LEU A 194 4.12 -4.11 25.72
CA LEU A 194 3.14 -3.12 26.16
C LEU A 194 3.82 -2.14 27.14
N GLY A 195 4.39 -1.07 26.60
CA GLY A 195 4.61 0.18 27.29
C GLY A 195 3.52 1.12 26.81
N LEU A 196 2.75 1.69 27.73
CA LEU A 196 1.72 2.71 27.51
C LEU A 196 2.29 4.05 27.00
N LEU A 197 3.19 4.01 26.02
CA LEU A 197 3.79 5.17 25.38
C LEU A 197 3.17 5.30 24.00
N PHE A 198 2.11 6.09 23.97
CA PHE A 198 1.51 6.61 22.74
C PHE A 198 2.59 7.37 21.94
N PRO A 199 2.57 7.33 20.59
CA PRO A 199 3.52 8.06 19.76
C PRO A 199 3.62 9.55 20.09
N GLU A 200 4.81 10.16 19.99
CA GLU A 200 5.04 11.59 20.31
C GLU A 200 4.22 12.56 19.44
N TRP A 201 3.76 12.14 18.26
CA TRP A 201 2.89 12.93 17.39
C TRP A 201 1.45 13.05 17.91
N MET A 202 1.12 12.39 19.03
CA MET A 202 -0.23 12.29 19.58
C MET A 202 -0.44 13.21 20.79
N ALA A 203 -1.41 14.12 20.69
CA ALA A 203 -1.86 14.93 21.82
C ALA A 203 -2.76 14.11 22.75
N THR A 204 -2.74 14.42 24.05
CA THR A 204 -3.56 13.72 25.07
C THR A 204 -5.07 13.81 24.82
N ALA A 205 -5.50 14.79 24.01
CA ALA A 205 -6.91 15.02 23.64
C ALA A 205 -7.50 13.90 22.75
N ASP A 206 -6.69 13.25 21.92
CA ASP A 206 -7.14 12.16 21.02
C ASP A 206 -7.59 10.90 21.80
N ARG A 207 -7.20 10.79 23.08
CA ARG A 207 -7.55 9.67 23.97
C ARG A 207 -8.98 9.76 24.52
N LYS A 208 -9.68 10.88 24.32
CA LYS A 208 -11.04 11.15 24.82
C LYS A 208 -12.11 11.18 23.72
N LEU A 209 -11.81 10.71 22.51
CA LEU A 209 -12.76 10.53 21.41
C LEU A 209 -13.59 9.24 21.56
N LEU A 210 -14.10 8.99 22.76
CA LEU A 210 -14.80 7.77 23.15
C LEU A 210 -15.87 8.08 24.21
N ALA A 211 -17.04 8.55 23.76
CA ALA A 211 -18.33 8.46 24.47
C ALA A 211 -19.45 9.25 23.75
N GLU A 212 -19.12 10.19 22.87
CA GLU A 212 -20.10 11.10 22.29
C GLU A 212 -20.32 10.81 20.80
N SER A 213 -21.59 10.76 20.41
CA SER A 213 -22.04 10.72 19.01
C SER A 213 -21.66 11.99 18.23
N ASP A 214 -21.25 13.06 18.93
CA ASP A 214 -20.80 14.33 18.37
C ASP A 214 -19.29 14.52 18.57
N VAL A 215 -18.50 14.20 17.55
CA VAL A 215 -17.15 14.75 17.45
C VAL A 215 -17.28 16.23 17.12
N LYS A 216 -16.88 17.13 18.04
CA LYS A 216 -16.92 18.58 17.78
C LYS A 216 -16.12 18.91 16.50
N SER A 217 -16.81 19.43 15.50
CA SER A 217 -16.20 19.87 14.24
C SER A 217 -15.51 21.22 14.39
N ASP A 218 -14.36 21.37 13.74
CA ASP A 218 -13.67 22.65 13.57
C ASP A 218 -14.25 23.44 12.40
N PHE A 219 -14.62 22.73 11.32
CA PHE A 219 -15.33 23.28 10.17
C PHE A 219 -16.56 22.45 9.82
N VAL A 220 -17.59 23.12 9.34
CA VAL A 220 -18.79 22.51 8.75
C VAL A 220 -18.86 22.88 7.27
N VAL A 221 -19.04 21.88 6.41
CA VAL A 221 -19.30 22.04 4.99
C VAL A 221 -20.77 21.73 4.74
N ALA A 222 -21.48 22.65 4.07
CA ALA A 222 -22.87 22.44 3.69
C ALA A 222 -23.24 23.22 2.42
N GLN A 223 -23.74 22.52 1.40
CA GLN A 223 -24.13 23.13 0.12
C GLN A 223 -25.31 24.11 0.26
N ASP A 224 -26.15 23.93 1.28
CA ASP A 224 -27.30 24.79 1.59
C ASP A 224 -26.93 26.13 2.25
N GLY A 225 -25.64 26.33 2.57
CA GLY A 225 -25.13 27.53 3.23
C GLY A 225 -25.30 27.55 4.75
N SER A 226 -25.70 26.44 5.38
CA SER A 226 -25.80 26.30 6.84
C SER A 226 -24.47 25.96 7.54
N GLY A 227 -23.38 25.85 6.80
CA GLY A 227 -22.01 25.59 7.28
C GLY A 227 -21.07 26.76 7.02
N ASP A 228 -19.80 26.59 7.38
CA ASP A 228 -18.72 27.56 7.18
C ASP A 228 -18.30 27.67 5.71
N TYR A 229 -18.37 26.54 4.97
CA TYR A 229 -17.98 26.43 3.56
C TYR A 229 -19.04 25.70 2.75
N LYS A 230 -19.08 25.95 1.44
CA LYS A 230 -20.02 25.28 0.51
C LYS A 230 -19.41 24.06 -0.20
N SER A 231 -18.09 23.95 -0.22
CA SER A 231 -17.36 22.83 -0.81
C SER A 231 -16.30 22.30 0.16
N ILE A 232 -15.94 21.03 -0.02
CA ILE A 232 -14.90 20.37 0.77
C ILE A 232 -13.53 20.97 0.43
N ALA A 233 -13.27 21.25 -0.85
CA ALA A 233 -12.02 21.86 -1.29
C ALA A 233 -11.76 23.24 -0.64
N GLU A 234 -12.79 24.07 -0.48
CA GLU A 234 -12.68 25.36 0.23
C GLU A 234 -12.32 25.16 1.70
N ALA A 235 -12.99 24.22 2.38
CA ALA A 235 -12.72 23.92 3.79
C ALA A 235 -11.29 23.41 3.98
N VAL A 236 -10.85 22.45 3.15
CA VAL A 236 -9.48 21.91 3.15
C VAL A 236 -8.46 23.03 2.94
N ALA A 237 -8.67 23.92 1.97
CA ALA A 237 -7.77 25.05 1.72
C ALA A 237 -7.65 26.02 2.90
N ALA A 238 -8.69 26.14 3.73
CA ALA A 238 -8.69 27.02 4.90
C ALA A 238 -8.06 26.40 6.17
N VAL A 239 -7.90 25.07 6.22
CA VAL A 239 -7.36 24.34 7.37
C VAL A 239 -6.02 24.90 7.86
N PRO A 240 -4.98 25.11 7.01
CA PRO A 240 -3.66 25.54 7.48
C PRO A 240 -3.71 26.86 8.27
N LYS A 241 -4.54 27.80 7.82
CA LYS A 241 -4.72 29.09 8.49
C LYS A 241 -5.47 28.92 9.81
N ALA A 242 -6.53 28.11 9.84
CA ALA A 242 -7.34 27.92 11.04
C ALA A 242 -6.60 27.16 12.14
N ARG A 243 -5.80 26.14 11.80
CA ARG A 243 -5.06 25.36 12.80
C ARG A 243 -3.82 26.08 13.36
N GLY A 244 -3.35 27.14 12.71
CA GLY A 244 -2.25 27.98 13.22
C GLY A 244 -0.96 27.22 13.54
N GLY A 245 -0.65 26.14 12.79
CA GLY A 245 0.51 25.27 13.02
C GLY A 245 0.30 24.17 14.08
N SER A 246 -0.89 24.07 14.67
CA SER A 246 -1.26 22.95 15.55
C SER A 246 -1.21 21.62 14.80
N THR A 247 -0.68 20.58 15.44
CA THR A 247 -0.66 19.19 14.96
C THR A 247 -1.82 18.35 15.52
N ALA A 248 -2.67 18.94 16.36
CA ALA A 248 -3.86 18.27 16.89
C ALA A 248 -4.83 17.91 15.77
N ARG A 249 -5.67 16.90 16.01
CA ARG A 249 -6.69 16.49 15.06
C ARG A 249 -7.60 17.65 14.70
N PHE A 250 -7.80 17.86 13.40
CA PHE A 250 -8.69 18.88 12.85
C PHE A 250 -9.87 18.19 12.18
N VAL A 251 -11.09 18.53 12.56
CA VAL A 251 -12.31 17.84 12.16
C VAL A 251 -13.11 18.69 11.19
N ILE A 252 -13.32 18.18 9.98
CA ILE A 252 -14.27 18.73 9.00
C ILE A 252 -15.52 17.85 9.01
N HIS A 253 -16.67 18.44 9.33
CA HIS A 253 -17.96 17.80 9.20
C HIS A 253 -18.61 18.22 7.88
N VAL A 254 -19.00 17.24 7.06
CA VAL A 254 -19.54 17.43 5.72
C VAL A 254 -20.98 16.95 5.71
N LYS A 255 -21.92 17.91 5.73
CA LYS A 255 -23.34 17.61 5.76
C LYS A 255 -23.80 16.86 4.51
N ALA A 256 -24.96 16.22 4.62
CA ALA A 256 -25.62 15.51 3.54
C ALA A 256 -25.68 16.33 2.24
N GLY A 257 -25.34 15.69 1.13
CA GLY A 257 -25.20 16.31 -0.16
C GLY A 257 -24.34 15.50 -1.12
N VAL A 258 -24.42 15.86 -2.40
CA VAL A 258 -23.57 15.30 -3.45
C VAL A 258 -22.57 16.37 -3.87
N TYR A 259 -21.33 16.18 -3.47
CA TYR A 259 -20.21 17.09 -3.67
C TYR A 259 -19.44 16.66 -4.92
N GLN A 260 -19.72 17.31 -6.05
CA GLN A 260 -19.01 17.05 -7.31
C GLN A 260 -17.72 17.87 -7.39
N GLU A 261 -16.66 17.32 -6.80
CA GLU A 261 -15.35 17.97 -6.70
C GLU A 261 -14.22 16.93 -6.64
N TYR A 262 -13.00 17.39 -6.95
CA TYR A 262 -11.78 16.60 -6.80
C TYR A 262 -10.98 17.18 -5.64
N VAL A 263 -10.74 16.38 -4.60
CA VAL A 263 -10.13 16.84 -3.35
C VAL A 263 -8.83 16.10 -3.12
N GLU A 264 -7.77 16.82 -2.75
CA GLU A 264 -6.49 16.28 -2.32
C GLU A 264 -6.18 16.78 -0.91
N ILE A 265 -5.88 15.85 0.00
CA ILE A 265 -5.34 16.18 1.33
C ILE A 265 -3.81 16.10 1.25
N PRO A 266 -3.10 17.24 1.20
CA PRO A 266 -1.66 17.23 0.93
C PRO A 266 -0.87 16.64 2.10
N THR A 267 0.35 16.17 1.84
CA THR A 267 1.28 15.60 2.83
C THR A 267 1.55 16.53 4.02
N THR A 268 1.43 17.84 3.84
CA THR A 268 1.60 18.86 4.90
C THR A 268 0.41 18.96 5.87
N MET A 269 -0.71 18.28 5.57
CA MET A 269 -1.94 18.33 6.35
C MET A 269 -2.18 17.02 7.08
N GLU A 270 -1.40 16.79 8.13
CA GLU A 270 -1.53 15.62 9.00
C GLU A 270 -2.75 15.74 9.95
N ASN A 271 -3.21 14.59 10.46
CA ASN A 271 -4.28 14.44 11.46
C ASN A 271 -5.60 15.13 11.08
N LEU A 272 -5.98 15.11 9.80
CA LEU A 272 -7.29 15.58 9.36
C LEU A 272 -8.33 14.46 9.52
N MET A 273 -9.47 14.78 10.12
CA MET A 273 -10.62 13.88 10.19
C MET A 273 -11.78 14.49 9.41
N MET A 274 -12.41 13.70 8.55
CA MET A 274 -13.61 14.04 7.80
C MET A 274 -14.76 13.16 8.25
N THR A 275 -15.89 13.77 8.59
CA THR A 275 -17.11 13.07 9.01
C THR A 275 -18.28 13.48 8.12
N GLY A 276 -19.05 12.53 7.63
CA GLY A 276 -20.31 12.80 6.92
C GLY A 276 -21.54 12.57 7.79
N ASP A 277 -22.72 12.82 7.21
CA ASP A 277 -24.02 12.51 7.83
C ASP A 277 -24.47 11.05 7.62
N GLY A 278 -23.62 10.22 7.01
CA GLY A 278 -23.89 8.83 6.67
C GLY A 278 -23.43 8.47 5.26
N MET A 279 -23.08 7.20 5.04
CA MET A 279 -22.62 6.69 3.74
C MET A 279 -23.62 6.99 2.60
N ASP A 280 -24.92 6.94 2.87
CA ASP A 280 -25.96 7.23 1.87
C ASP A 280 -26.35 8.71 1.78
N ALA A 281 -25.81 9.56 2.66
CA ALA A 281 -26.20 10.96 2.78
C ALA A 281 -25.12 11.92 2.26
N THR A 282 -23.85 11.66 2.57
CA THR A 282 -22.71 12.50 2.17
C THR A 282 -21.87 11.79 1.12
N VAL A 283 -21.88 12.30 -0.12
CA VAL A 283 -21.22 11.67 -1.27
C VAL A 283 -20.27 12.65 -1.95
N VAL A 284 -18.99 12.27 -2.09
CA VAL A 284 -18.03 12.98 -2.95
C VAL A 284 -17.90 12.24 -4.27
N THR A 285 -18.08 12.95 -5.39
CA THR A 285 -18.19 12.33 -6.73
C THR A 285 -17.33 13.00 -7.78
N GLY A 286 -16.71 12.18 -8.62
CA GLY A 286 -15.96 12.58 -9.81
C GLY A 286 -16.11 11.55 -10.93
N SER A 287 -15.49 11.83 -12.09
CA SER A 287 -15.55 10.94 -13.26
C SER A 287 -14.28 10.99 -14.12
N ARG A 288 -13.10 11.25 -13.52
CA ARG A 288 -11.83 11.20 -14.26
C ARG A 288 -11.44 9.74 -14.50
N SER A 289 -10.80 9.46 -15.63
CA SER A 289 -10.33 8.11 -15.96
C SER A 289 -9.12 8.13 -16.88
N VAL A 290 -8.43 6.99 -16.97
CA VAL A 290 -7.27 6.82 -17.85
C VAL A 290 -7.63 7.00 -19.32
N LYS A 291 -8.79 6.48 -19.74
CA LYS A 291 -9.28 6.65 -21.11
C LYS A 291 -9.50 8.12 -21.52
N ASP A 292 -9.75 8.99 -20.55
CA ASP A 292 -9.89 10.43 -20.76
C ASP A 292 -8.56 11.20 -20.60
N GLY A 293 -7.43 10.49 -20.66
CA GLY A 293 -6.08 11.04 -20.65
C GLY A 293 -5.57 11.46 -19.27
N TYR A 294 -6.17 10.98 -18.18
CA TYR A 294 -5.60 11.10 -16.84
C TYR A 294 -4.67 9.91 -16.56
N THR A 295 -3.73 10.07 -15.64
CA THR A 295 -3.09 8.90 -15.06
C THR A 295 -4.02 8.22 -14.07
N THR A 296 -3.74 6.97 -13.69
CA THR A 296 -4.49 6.26 -12.66
C THR A 296 -4.52 7.06 -11.34
N PRO A 297 -3.40 7.61 -10.80
CA PRO A 297 -3.44 8.48 -9.63
C PRO A 297 -4.27 9.75 -9.81
N GLN A 298 -4.13 10.47 -10.94
CA GLN A 298 -4.90 11.72 -11.18
C GLN A 298 -6.39 11.48 -11.46
N SER A 299 -6.78 10.22 -11.72
CA SER A 299 -8.18 9.84 -11.84
C SER A 299 -8.94 9.84 -10.51
N ALA A 300 -8.22 9.85 -9.39
CA ALA A 300 -8.79 9.83 -8.05
C ALA A 300 -9.77 11.00 -7.83
N THR A 301 -10.99 10.68 -7.39
CA THR A 301 -11.96 11.68 -6.94
C THR A 301 -11.51 12.31 -5.61
N PHE A 302 -10.97 11.49 -4.71
CA PHE A 302 -10.44 11.93 -3.43
C PHE A 302 -9.06 11.31 -3.18
N GLY A 303 -8.04 12.14 -3.03
CA GLY A 303 -6.67 11.72 -2.73
C GLY A 303 -6.25 12.14 -1.32
N VAL A 304 -5.52 11.25 -0.64
CA VAL A 304 -5.10 11.44 0.76
C VAL A 304 -3.61 11.17 0.89
N SER A 305 -2.84 12.23 1.13
CA SER A 305 -1.38 12.17 1.33
C SER A 305 -0.96 12.56 2.75
N GLY A 306 -1.76 13.33 3.48
CA GLY A 306 -1.48 13.70 4.88
C GLY A 306 -1.66 12.53 5.86
N ASN A 307 -0.66 12.24 6.69
CA ASN A 307 -0.66 11.12 7.65
C ASN A 307 -1.76 11.25 8.72
N GLY A 308 -2.22 10.11 9.25
CA GLY A 308 -3.22 10.05 10.32
C GLY A 308 -4.62 10.50 9.88
N PHE A 309 -4.90 10.43 8.57
CA PHE A 309 -6.20 10.81 8.03
C PHE A 309 -7.29 9.85 8.49
N ILE A 310 -8.46 10.40 8.83
CA ILE A 310 -9.64 9.60 9.17
C ILE A 310 -10.82 10.06 8.33
N ALA A 311 -11.50 9.14 7.66
CA ALA A 311 -12.81 9.37 7.09
C ALA A 311 -13.86 8.50 7.77
N ARG A 312 -15.04 9.08 8.00
CA ARG A 312 -16.16 8.38 8.62
C ARG A 312 -17.51 8.81 8.03
N ASP A 313 -18.43 7.86 7.94
CA ASP A 313 -19.85 8.10 7.62
C ASP A 313 -20.06 8.83 6.28
N MET A 314 -19.33 8.44 5.22
CA MET A 314 -19.40 9.10 3.91
C MET A 314 -19.03 8.18 2.74
N THR A 315 -19.43 8.57 1.52
CA THR A 315 -19.13 7.86 0.27
C THR A 315 -18.14 8.64 -0.60
N PHE A 316 -17.18 7.92 -1.17
CA PHE A 316 -16.30 8.38 -2.25
C PHE A 316 -16.64 7.60 -3.52
N GLN A 317 -16.92 8.29 -4.64
CA GLN A 317 -17.33 7.62 -5.87
C GLN A 317 -16.67 8.18 -7.13
N ASN A 318 -16.37 7.29 -8.06
CA ASN A 318 -16.02 7.64 -9.43
C ASN A 318 -17.06 7.05 -10.40
N THR A 319 -17.73 7.92 -11.15
CA THR A 319 -18.85 7.58 -12.03
C THR A 319 -18.46 7.48 -13.50
N ALA A 320 -17.17 7.34 -13.82
CA ALA A 320 -16.70 7.26 -15.21
C ALA A 320 -17.33 6.10 -15.99
N GLY A 321 -17.54 4.94 -15.34
CA GLY A 321 -18.14 3.75 -15.97
C GLY A 321 -17.11 2.71 -16.41
N PRO A 322 -17.53 1.46 -16.66
CA PRO A 322 -16.60 0.36 -16.98
C PRO A 322 -15.95 0.51 -18.38
N GLU A 323 -16.56 1.29 -19.28
CA GLU A 323 -16.02 1.60 -20.60
C GLU A 323 -14.86 2.59 -20.58
N LYS A 324 -14.66 3.26 -19.44
CA LYS A 324 -13.65 4.30 -19.21
C LYS A 324 -12.35 3.78 -18.60
N GLU A 325 -12.25 2.47 -18.42
CA GLU A 325 -11.07 1.77 -17.89
C GLU A 325 -10.76 2.25 -16.46
N GLN A 326 -9.51 2.42 -16.06
CA GLN A 326 -9.13 2.77 -14.69
C GLN A 326 -9.71 4.13 -14.28
N ALA A 327 -10.44 4.15 -13.16
CA ALA A 327 -11.11 5.35 -12.65
C ALA A 327 -11.26 5.30 -11.12
N VAL A 328 -10.35 5.96 -10.41
CA VAL A 328 -10.20 5.83 -8.96
C VAL A 328 -11.23 6.68 -8.21
N ALA A 329 -11.92 6.07 -7.25
CA ALA A 329 -12.82 6.77 -6.32
C ALA A 329 -12.02 7.40 -5.16
N LEU A 330 -11.16 6.60 -4.52
CA LEU A 330 -10.26 7.09 -3.48
C LEU A 330 -8.85 6.51 -3.63
N LEU A 331 -7.84 7.36 -3.45
CA LEU A 331 -6.44 7.00 -3.36
C LEU A 331 -5.88 7.41 -1.99
N SER A 332 -5.31 6.45 -1.25
CA SER A 332 -4.64 6.74 0.03
C SER A 332 -3.14 6.44 -0.03
N LYS A 333 -2.34 7.49 0.19
CA LYS A 333 -0.90 7.52 0.47
C LYS A 333 -0.62 7.87 1.94
N SER A 334 -1.65 7.87 2.79
CA SER A 334 -1.58 8.33 4.17
C SER A 334 -1.20 7.20 5.12
N ASP A 335 -0.10 7.38 5.84
CA ASP A 335 0.29 6.43 6.89
C ASP A 335 -0.62 6.56 8.10
N HIS A 336 -0.98 5.41 8.67
CA HIS A 336 -1.96 5.30 9.75
C HIS A 336 -3.32 5.92 9.38
N SER A 337 -3.78 5.75 8.14
CA SER A 337 -5.12 6.19 7.74
C SER A 337 -6.22 5.20 8.18
N VAL A 338 -7.37 5.73 8.59
CA VAL A 338 -8.57 4.95 8.95
C VAL A 338 -9.79 5.38 8.15
N PHE A 339 -10.52 4.41 7.64
CA PHE A 339 -11.82 4.59 7.01
C PHE A 339 -12.84 3.77 7.78
N TYR A 340 -13.85 4.42 8.37
CA TYR A 340 -14.86 3.76 9.19
C TYR A 340 -16.28 4.08 8.73
N ASN A 341 -17.06 3.05 8.40
CA ASN A 341 -18.41 3.28 7.86
C ASN A 341 -18.35 4.19 6.63
N CYS A 342 -17.50 3.82 5.66
CA CYS A 342 -17.34 4.53 4.39
C CYS A 342 -17.73 3.63 3.21
N SER A 343 -18.21 4.25 2.12
CA SER A 343 -18.46 3.54 0.86
C SER A 343 -17.50 4.01 -0.23
N PHE A 344 -17.00 3.08 -1.02
CA PHE A 344 -16.13 3.34 -2.17
C PHE A 344 -16.79 2.75 -3.41
N LYS A 345 -17.19 3.60 -4.36
CA LYS A 345 -18.01 3.19 -5.49
C LYS A 345 -17.33 3.50 -6.82
N GLY A 346 -17.07 2.47 -7.61
CA GLY A 346 -16.52 2.61 -8.96
C GLY A 346 -16.77 1.37 -9.82
N TYR A 347 -15.89 1.17 -10.79
CA TYR A 347 -15.80 -0.04 -11.60
C TYR A 347 -14.36 -0.55 -11.54
N GLN A 348 -13.56 -0.31 -12.57
CA GLN A 348 -12.13 -0.67 -12.58
C GLN A 348 -11.33 0.30 -11.69
N ASP A 349 -10.43 -0.25 -10.88
CA ASP A 349 -9.50 0.50 -10.02
C ASP A 349 -10.20 1.42 -8.99
N THR A 350 -11.27 0.95 -8.36
CA THR A 350 -12.10 1.79 -7.46
C THR A 350 -11.33 2.37 -6.27
N LEU A 351 -10.59 1.53 -5.53
CA LEU A 351 -9.89 1.91 -4.30
C LEU A 351 -8.39 1.63 -4.43
N CYS A 352 -7.61 2.71 -4.48
CA CYS A 352 -6.16 2.64 -4.54
C CYS A 352 -5.56 2.73 -3.13
N VAL A 353 -5.24 1.57 -2.55
CA VAL A 353 -4.45 1.43 -1.32
C VAL A 353 -2.96 1.60 -1.64
N PHE A 354 -2.59 2.82 -2.04
CA PHE A 354 -1.35 3.14 -2.74
C PHE A 354 -0.09 2.70 -1.97
N SER A 355 0.09 3.16 -0.74
CA SER A 355 1.26 2.85 0.10
C SER A 355 0.95 3.05 1.59
N HIS A 356 1.94 2.78 2.46
CA HIS A 356 1.86 2.96 3.91
C HIS A 356 0.86 2.03 4.63
N THR A 357 0.59 2.29 5.92
CA THR A 357 -0.28 1.47 6.77
C THR A 357 -1.70 2.02 6.77
N GLN A 358 -2.69 1.18 6.46
CA GLN A 358 -4.09 1.61 6.32
C GLN A 358 -5.08 0.63 6.98
N PHE A 359 -6.18 1.14 7.52
CA PHE A 359 -7.22 0.31 8.14
C PHE A 359 -8.63 0.71 7.67
N PHE A 360 -9.38 -0.26 7.17
CA PHE A 360 -10.76 -0.09 6.71
C PHE A 360 -11.68 -0.94 7.59
N ARG A 361 -12.69 -0.32 8.20
CA ARG A 361 -13.60 -0.98 9.13
C ARG A 361 -15.05 -0.66 8.78
N ASN A 362 -15.90 -1.69 8.69
CA ASN A 362 -17.31 -1.50 8.36
C ASN A 362 -17.52 -0.74 7.04
N CYS A 363 -16.70 -0.99 6.02
CA CYS A 363 -16.79 -0.27 4.75
C CYS A 363 -17.44 -1.12 3.66
N ASP A 364 -18.06 -0.46 2.69
CA ASP A 364 -18.51 -1.09 1.46
C ASP A 364 -17.59 -0.69 0.30
N VAL A 365 -17.08 -1.65 -0.45
CA VAL A 365 -16.23 -1.41 -1.62
C VAL A 365 -16.87 -2.05 -2.83
N TYR A 366 -17.19 -1.26 -3.86
CA TYR A 366 -17.85 -1.72 -5.07
C TYR A 366 -16.96 -1.56 -6.29
N GLY A 367 -16.79 -2.62 -7.10
CA GLY A 367 -16.09 -2.50 -8.37
C GLY A 367 -16.06 -3.78 -9.20
N THR A 368 -15.25 -3.78 -10.26
CA THR A 368 -15.19 -4.86 -11.25
C THR A 368 -13.79 -5.46 -11.36
N ILE A 369 -12.88 -4.78 -12.06
CA ILE A 369 -11.51 -5.21 -12.31
C ILE A 369 -10.58 -4.49 -11.34
N ASP A 370 -9.73 -5.26 -10.65
CA ASP A 370 -8.69 -4.76 -9.74
C ASP A 370 -9.19 -3.69 -8.76
N PHE A 371 -10.42 -3.84 -8.26
CA PHE A 371 -11.10 -2.72 -7.62
C PHE A 371 -10.55 -2.38 -6.22
N ILE A 372 -9.71 -3.23 -5.65
CA ILE A 372 -8.81 -2.93 -4.53
C ILE A 372 -7.37 -3.20 -5.00
N PHE A 373 -6.57 -2.17 -5.17
CA PHE A 373 -5.22 -2.31 -5.74
C PHE A 373 -4.23 -1.35 -5.11
N GLY A 374 -2.94 -1.66 -5.24
CA GLY A 374 -1.85 -0.85 -4.69
C GLY A 374 -0.85 -1.68 -3.90
N ASN A 375 -0.07 -1.00 -3.06
CA ASN A 375 1.06 -1.60 -2.33
C ASN A 375 1.10 -1.15 -0.86
N ALA A 376 -0.03 -0.82 -0.24
CA ALA A 376 -0.10 -0.59 1.19
C ALA A 376 0.09 -1.88 2.00
N ALA A 377 0.38 -1.74 3.30
CA ALA A 377 0.00 -2.73 4.30
C ALA A 377 -1.40 -2.37 4.80
N VAL A 378 -2.41 -3.15 4.43
CA VAL A 378 -3.81 -2.82 4.69
C VAL A 378 -4.60 -3.98 5.24
N VAL A 379 -5.48 -3.70 6.21
CA VAL A 379 -6.51 -4.65 6.67
C VAL A 379 -7.90 -4.08 6.40
N PHE A 380 -8.73 -4.85 5.72
CA PHE A 380 -10.17 -4.66 5.61
C PHE A 380 -10.84 -5.57 6.64
N GLN A 381 -11.51 -4.98 7.64
CA GLN A 381 -12.16 -5.71 8.71
C GLN A 381 -13.65 -5.44 8.76
N ASN A 382 -14.47 -6.49 8.70
CA ASN A 382 -15.93 -6.35 8.70
C ASN A 382 -16.44 -5.49 7.54
N CYS A 383 -15.86 -5.65 6.36
CA CYS A 383 -16.22 -4.91 5.16
C CYS A 383 -17.07 -5.77 4.21
N ASN A 384 -17.88 -5.11 3.37
CA ASN A 384 -18.56 -5.75 2.25
C ASN A 384 -17.82 -5.42 0.95
N LEU A 385 -17.30 -6.43 0.27
CA LEU A 385 -16.63 -6.31 -1.02
C LEU A 385 -17.62 -6.75 -2.10
N CYS A 386 -18.25 -5.77 -2.73
CA CYS A 386 -19.40 -5.94 -3.61
C CYS A 386 -18.98 -5.92 -5.09
N VAL A 387 -18.92 -7.09 -5.71
CA VAL A 387 -18.48 -7.25 -7.09
C VAL A 387 -19.61 -6.86 -8.05
N ARG A 388 -19.34 -5.90 -8.92
CA ARG A 388 -20.31 -5.35 -9.87
C ARG A 388 -20.27 -6.07 -11.21
N ARG A 389 -21.28 -5.78 -12.03
CA ARG A 389 -21.33 -6.26 -13.42
C ARG A 389 -20.28 -5.53 -14.29
N PRO A 390 -19.32 -6.25 -14.89
CA PRO A 390 -18.34 -5.66 -15.81
C PRO A 390 -18.90 -5.58 -17.24
N MET A 391 -18.08 -5.12 -18.19
CA MET A 391 -18.44 -5.24 -19.60
C MET A 391 -18.43 -6.70 -20.06
N LYS A 392 -19.17 -6.99 -21.13
CA LYS A 392 -19.20 -8.33 -21.73
C LYS A 392 -17.79 -8.77 -22.12
N GLY A 393 -17.39 -9.96 -21.68
CA GLY A 393 -16.09 -10.56 -21.99
C GLY A 393 -14.96 -10.15 -21.04
N GLN A 394 -15.23 -9.30 -20.05
CA GLN A 394 -14.30 -9.04 -18.94
C GLN A 394 -14.52 -10.02 -17.79
N GLU A 395 -13.49 -10.14 -16.96
CA GLU A 395 -13.48 -10.90 -15.72
C GLU A 395 -13.35 -9.93 -14.56
N ASN A 396 -14.05 -10.22 -13.46
CA ASN A 396 -13.96 -9.43 -12.24
C ASN A 396 -12.78 -9.92 -11.38
N VAL A 397 -12.11 -8.98 -10.73
CA VAL A 397 -10.96 -9.26 -9.87
C VAL A 397 -11.05 -8.35 -8.64
N VAL A 398 -11.13 -8.96 -7.45
CA VAL A 398 -11.27 -8.21 -6.20
C VAL A 398 -9.99 -7.46 -5.85
N THR A 399 -8.83 -8.12 -5.94
CA THR A 399 -7.55 -7.53 -5.53
C THR A 399 -6.45 -7.59 -6.59
N ALA A 400 -5.62 -6.55 -6.65
CA ALA A 400 -4.39 -6.51 -7.42
C ALA A 400 -3.24 -5.88 -6.62
N HIS A 401 -2.51 -6.70 -5.86
CA HIS A 401 -1.43 -6.20 -5.00
C HIS A 401 -0.11 -6.05 -5.76
N ALA A 402 0.56 -4.92 -5.55
CA ALA A 402 1.66 -4.44 -6.40
C ALA A 402 3.06 -4.70 -5.84
N ARG A 403 3.18 -5.47 -4.74
CA ARG A 403 4.45 -5.72 -4.07
C ARG A 403 5.50 -6.30 -5.00
N SER A 404 6.66 -5.66 -5.05
CA SER A 404 7.70 -5.88 -6.06
C SER A 404 8.98 -6.50 -5.50
N SER A 405 9.10 -6.59 -4.18
CA SER A 405 10.19 -7.26 -3.47
C SER A 405 9.66 -8.01 -2.24
N SER A 406 10.28 -9.15 -1.94
CA SER A 406 10.05 -9.95 -0.73
C SER A 406 10.43 -9.22 0.57
N ASP A 407 11.22 -8.14 0.49
CA ASP A 407 11.60 -7.34 1.66
C ASP A 407 10.54 -6.29 2.03
N GLU A 408 9.60 -5.97 1.14
CA GLU A 408 8.58 -4.95 1.44
C GLU A 408 7.63 -5.44 2.55
N ALA A 409 7.22 -4.56 3.46
CA ALA A 409 6.34 -4.93 4.59
C ALA A 409 4.84 -4.90 4.24
N THR A 410 4.48 -4.94 2.96
CA THR A 410 3.16 -4.57 2.40
C THR A 410 2.29 -5.79 2.05
N GLY A 411 0.98 -5.62 1.93
CA GLY A 411 0.04 -6.71 1.66
C GLY A 411 -1.41 -6.27 1.85
N ILE A 412 -2.34 -6.99 1.21
CA ILE A 412 -3.78 -6.84 1.46
C ILE A 412 -4.25 -7.97 2.36
N SER A 413 -4.89 -7.64 3.48
CA SER A 413 -5.55 -8.60 4.36
C SER A 413 -7.05 -8.32 4.42
N ILE A 414 -7.86 -9.27 3.98
CA ILE A 414 -9.32 -9.23 4.06
C ILE A 414 -9.72 -10.15 5.21
N HIS A 415 -10.19 -9.55 6.31
CA HIS A 415 -10.43 -10.24 7.57
C HIS A 415 -11.87 -10.08 8.04
N ASN A 416 -12.57 -11.18 8.33
CA ASN A 416 -13.92 -11.15 8.89
C ASN A 416 -14.86 -10.27 8.05
N SER A 417 -14.85 -10.46 6.74
CA SER A 417 -15.55 -9.62 5.76
C SER A 417 -16.48 -10.47 4.89
N VAL A 418 -17.15 -9.85 3.92
CA VAL A 418 -18.01 -10.54 2.94
C VAL A 418 -17.55 -10.20 1.53
N VAL A 419 -17.46 -11.19 0.65
CA VAL A 419 -17.28 -10.99 -0.80
C VAL A 419 -18.53 -11.51 -1.51
N ALA A 420 -19.27 -10.63 -2.17
CA ALA A 420 -20.56 -10.98 -2.76
C ALA A 420 -20.83 -10.23 -4.07
N ALA A 421 -21.75 -10.75 -4.88
CA ALA A 421 -22.24 -10.06 -6.07
C ALA A 421 -23.10 -8.86 -5.65
N ALA A 422 -22.82 -7.70 -6.23
CA ALA A 422 -23.71 -6.55 -6.17
C ALA A 422 -25.01 -6.84 -6.93
N SER A 423 -26.04 -6.01 -6.68
CA SER A 423 -27.37 -6.21 -7.26
C SER A 423 -27.41 -6.22 -8.79
N ASP A 424 -26.45 -5.56 -9.45
CA ASP A 424 -26.34 -5.52 -10.91
C ASP A 424 -25.66 -6.77 -11.51
N LEU A 425 -24.83 -7.49 -10.73
CA LEU A 425 -24.16 -8.72 -11.12
C LEU A 425 -24.99 -9.96 -10.77
N ALA A 426 -25.60 -10.02 -9.58
CA ALA A 426 -26.24 -11.22 -9.05
C ALA A 426 -27.18 -11.94 -10.05
N PRO A 427 -28.06 -11.25 -10.81
CA PRO A 427 -28.94 -11.91 -11.79
C PRO A 427 -28.22 -12.53 -12.98
N VAL A 428 -26.97 -12.14 -13.24
CA VAL A 428 -26.19 -12.53 -14.42
C VAL A 428 -24.81 -13.08 -14.07
N GLN A 429 -24.55 -13.39 -12.80
CA GLN A 429 -23.21 -13.75 -12.33
C GLN A 429 -22.63 -14.98 -13.03
N GLY A 430 -23.47 -15.95 -13.40
CA GLY A 430 -23.05 -17.11 -14.19
C GLY A 430 -22.51 -16.78 -15.60
N SER A 431 -22.63 -15.54 -16.06
CA SER A 431 -22.06 -15.06 -17.32
C SER A 431 -20.68 -14.40 -17.18
N PHE A 432 -20.19 -14.19 -15.96
CA PHE A 432 -18.95 -13.47 -15.68
C PHE A 432 -18.14 -14.19 -14.62
N LYS A 433 -16.86 -14.45 -14.91
CA LYS A 433 -15.96 -15.00 -13.91
C LYS A 433 -15.54 -13.94 -12.91
N THR A 434 -15.37 -14.34 -11.65
CA THR A 434 -14.89 -13.47 -10.58
C THR A 434 -13.78 -14.19 -9.81
N TYR A 435 -12.70 -13.46 -9.52
CA TYR A 435 -11.52 -13.96 -8.81
C TYR A 435 -11.19 -13.09 -7.60
N LEU A 436 -10.62 -13.68 -6.55
CA LEU A 436 -10.16 -12.99 -5.35
C LEU A 436 -9.00 -12.03 -5.62
N GLY A 437 -8.16 -12.34 -6.63
CA GLY A 437 -7.11 -11.43 -7.04
C GLY A 437 -6.21 -11.94 -8.16
N ARG A 438 -5.30 -11.06 -8.59
CA ARG A 438 -4.23 -11.36 -9.57
C ARG A 438 -2.94 -10.58 -9.28
N PRO A 439 -1.75 -11.14 -9.56
CA PRO A 439 -0.49 -10.59 -9.05
C PRO A 439 0.03 -9.44 -9.92
N TRP A 440 -0.35 -8.20 -9.57
CA TRP A 440 0.18 -7.02 -10.26
C TRP A 440 1.68 -6.81 -9.98
N GLY A 441 2.17 -7.20 -8.80
CA GLY A 441 3.58 -7.27 -8.46
C GLY A 441 4.12 -8.70 -8.39
N GLU A 442 5.43 -8.87 -8.63
CA GLU A 442 6.12 -10.16 -8.61
C GLU A 442 6.01 -10.88 -7.25
N TYR A 443 5.92 -10.12 -6.15
CA TYR A 443 5.77 -10.62 -4.78
C TYR A 443 4.41 -10.26 -4.20
N SER A 444 3.38 -10.18 -5.06
CA SER A 444 1.99 -9.88 -4.69
C SER A 444 1.58 -10.67 -3.45
N ARG A 445 0.97 -9.99 -2.47
CA ARG A 445 0.58 -10.61 -1.20
C ARG A 445 -0.83 -10.23 -0.80
N THR A 446 -1.73 -11.21 -0.83
CA THR A 446 -3.12 -11.06 -0.43
C THR A 446 -3.53 -12.24 0.44
N VAL A 447 -4.19 -11.97 1.57
CA VAL A 447 -4.77 -13.00 2.44
C VAL A 447 -6.25 -12.73 2.64
N VAL A 448 -7.07 -13.76 2.45
CA VAL A 448 -8.52 -13.74 2.69
C VAL A 448 -8.83 -14.70 3.82
N MET A 449 -9.27 -14.18 4.96
CA MET A 449 -9.43 -14.96 6.17
C MET A 449 -10.73 -14.65 6.94
N LYS A 450 -11.35 -15.71 7.46
CA LYS A 450 -12.64 -15.65 8.18
C LYS A 450 -13.72 -14.90 7.41
N THR A 451 -13.65 -14.95 6.09
CA THR A 451 -14.48 -14.14 5.19
C THR A 451 -15.54 -15.02 4.55
N GLU A 452 -16.77 -14.51 4.46
CA GLU A 452 -17.84 -15.17 3.74
C GLU A 452 -17.68 -14.92 2.24
N LEU A 453 -17.47 -15.98 1.47
CA LEU A 453 -17.37 -15.97 0.02
C LEU A 453 -18.70 -16.43 -0.57
N GLY A 454 -19.41 -15.50 -1.23
CA GLY A 454 -20.61 -15.79 -2.02
C GLY A 454 -20.34 -16.75 -3.17
N ASP A 455 -21.39 -17.15 -3.88
CA ASP A 455 -21.35 -18.17 -4.95
C ASP A 455 -20.83 -17.68 -6.31
N LEU A 456 -20.15 -16.53 -6.34
CA LEU A 456 -19.62 -15.90 -7.55
C LEU A 456 -18.15 -16.18 -7.83
N ILE A 457 -17.37 -16.61 -6.82
CA ILE A 457 -15.93 -16.80 -6.97
C ILE A 457 -15.71 -18.09 -7.76
N ASP A 458 -14.96 -17.99 -8.87
CA ASP A 458 -14.58 -19.12 -9.70
C ASP A 458 -13.83 -20.17 -8.86
N PRO A 459 -14.03 -21.49 -9.08
CA PRO A 459 -13.35 -22.53 -8.30
C PRO A 459 -11.82 -22.39 -8.25
N ALA A 460 -11.21 -21.88 -9.33
CA ALA A 460 -9.77 -21.60 -9.37
C ALA A 460 -9.37 -20.54 -8.33
N GLY A 461 -10.28 -19.66 -7.91
CA GLY A 461 -10.11 -18.67 -6.84
C GLY A 461 -9.34 -17.42 -7.25
N TRP A 462 -8.22 -17.60 -7.96
CA TRP A 462 -7.28 -16.53 -8.30
C TRP A 462 -6.93 -16.57 -9.79
N LEU A 463 -6.57 -15.41 -10.34
CA LEU A 463 -6.30 -15.23 -11.77
C LEU A 463 -4.82 -14.91 -12.03
N GLU A 464 -4.28 -15.46 -13.10
CA GLU A 464 -2.93 -15.16 -13.58
C GLU A 464 -2.84 -13.70 -14.03
N TRP A 465 -1.68 -13.06 -13.83
CA TRP A 465 -1.42 -11.75 -14.44
C TRP A 465 -1.03 -11.89 -15.91
N ASN A 466 0.01 -12.68 -16.18
CA ASN A 466 0.48 -13.00 -17.52
C ASN A 466 1.34 -14.28 -17.50
N GLY A 467 0.82 -15.38 -18.02
CA GLY A 467 1.53 -16.67 -18.04
C GLY A 467 1.99 -17.07 -16.64
N SER A 468 3.27 -17.44 -16.50
CA SER A 468 3.86 -17.88 -15.22
C SER A 468 4.40 -16.75 -14.34
N PHE A 469 4.17 -15.47 -14.68
CA PHE A 469 4.66 -14.34 -13.88
C PHE A 469 4.15 -14.42 -12.44
N ALA A 470 5.06 -14.23 -11.48
CA ALA A 470 4.82 -14.19 -10.03
C ALA A 470 4.30 -15.48 -9.36
N LEU A 471 3.88 -16.52 -10.11
CA LEU A 471 3.16 -17.68 -9.55
C LEU A 471 3.95 -18.44 -8.47
N SER A 472 5.28 -18.38 -8.49
CA SER A 472 6.16 -19.01 -7.50
C SER A 472 6.67 -18.07 -6.40
N THR A 473 6.44 -16.77 -6.51
CA THR A 473 6.98 -15.74 -5.61
C THR A 473 5.90 -14.94 -4.88
N LEU A 474 4.67 -14.94 -5.37
CA LEU A 474 3.50 -14.39 -4.69
C LEU A 474 3.18 -15.15 -3.40
N TYR A 475 2.37 -14.55 -2.54
CA TYR A 475 1.78 -15.20 -1.37
C TYR A 475 0.28 -14.93 -1.35
N TYR A 476 -0.52 -15.92 -1.78
CA TYR A 476 -1.98 -15.90 -1.69
C TYR A 476 -2.48 -16.91 -0.68
N GLY A 477 -3.11 -16.41 0.38
CA GLY A 477 -3.54 -17.20 1.52
C GLY A 477 -5.05 -17.21 1.71
N GLU A 478 -5.63 -18.37 1.96
CA GLU A 478 -7.02 -18.52 2.42
C GLU A 478 -7.07 -19.21 3.78
N PHE A 479 -7.78 -18.64 4.76
CA PHE A 479 -7.87 -19.18 6.14
C PHE A 479 -9.30 -19.13 6.69
N MET A 480 -9.89 -20.28 6.98
CA MET A 480 -11.21 -20.39 7.63
C MET A 480 -12.32 -19.54 6.96
N ASN A 481 -12.31 -19.44 5.63
CA ASN A 481 -13.39 -18.80 4.88
C ASN A 481 -14.65 -19.67 4.93
N THR A 482 -15.82 -19.05 4.81
CA THR A 482 -17.13 -19.72 4.77
C THR A 482 -17.90 -19.31 3.53
N GLY A 483 -19.05 -19.93 3.26
CA GLY A 483 -19.88 -19.61 2.09
C GLY A 483 -19.66 -20.54 0.91
N ALA A 484 -20.42 -20.31 -0.17
CA ALA A 484 -20.57 -21.27 -1.27
C ALA A 484 -19.27 -21.49 -2.07
N SER A 485 -18.43 -20.46 -2.19
CA SER A 485 -17.14 -20.56 -2.91
C SER A 485 -15.92 -20.69 -2.00
N ALA A 486 -16.11 -21.04 -0.72
CA ALA A 486 -15.01 -21.23 0.23
C ALA A 486 -14.29 -22.57 0.10
N ASP A 487 -14.83 -23.54 -0.65
CA ASP A 487 -14.12 -24.78 -0.92
C ASP A 487 -12.85 -24.51 -1.73
N THR A 488 -11.72 -24.96 -1.20
CA THR A 488 -10.40 -24.78 -1.81
C THR A 488 -9.97 -25.98 -2.66
N SER A 489 -10.75 -27.06 -2.72
CA SER A 489 -10.37 -28.29 -3.43
C SER A 489 -10.19 -28.10 -4.95
N GLY A 490 -10.89 -27.12 -5.53
CA GLY A 490 -10.81 -26.75 -6.95
C GLY A 490 -9.86 -25.59 -7.27
N ARG A 491 -9.09 -25.10 -6.28
CA ARG A 491 -8.16 -23.98 -6.46
C ARG A 491 -7.01 -24.38 -7.39
N MET A 492 -6.45 -23.39 -8.04
CA MET A 492 -5.25 -23.54 -8.85
C MET A 492 -4.04 -24.07 -8.05
N HIS A 493 -3.06 -24.63 -8.75
CA HIS A 493 -1.86 -25.20 -8.15
C HIS A 493 -0.63 -24.32 -8.44
N TRP A 494 -0.47 -23.25 -7.67
CA TRP A 494 0.70 -22.37 -7.73
C TRP A 494 1.53 -22.52 -6.46
N ASP A 495 2.86 -22.45 -6.56
CA ASP A 495 3.73 -22.58 -5.37
C ASP A 495 3.48 -21.45 -4.35
N GLY A 496 3.10 -20.26 -4.83
CA GLY A 496 2.76 -19.11 -3.99
C GLY A 496 1.34 -19.13 -3.39
N TYR A 497 0.52 -20.14 -3.70
CA TYR A 497 -0.82 -20.28 -3.13
C TYR A 497 -0.83 -21.22 -1.92
N HIS A 498 -1.54 -20.81 -0.87
CA HIS A 498 -1.55 -21.48 0.41
C HIS A 498 -2.98 -21.55 0.98
N VAL A 499 -3.46 -22.78 1.17
CA VAL A 499 -4.51 -23.02 2.17
C VAL A 499 -3.83 -22.96 3.53
N ILE A 500 -4.08 -21.89 4.29
CA ILE A 500 -3.47 -21.73 5.60
C ILE A 500 -4.21 -22.64 6.58
N ASP A 501 -3.49 -23.56 7.20
CA ASP A 501 -4.05 -24.61 8.06
C ASP A 501 -3.81 -24.39 9.57
N ASN A 502 -3.00 -23.36 9.91
CA ASN A 502 -2.63 -23.06 11.28
C ASN A 502 -2.86 -21.59 11.62
N SER A 503 -3.35 -21.34 12.83
CA SER A 503 -3.67 -20.00 13.30
C SER A 503 -2.44 -19.10 13.46
N SER A 504 -1.25 -19.66 13.73
CA SER A 504 -0.04 -18.88 13.90
C SER A 504 0.40 -18.17 12.62
N GLU A 505 0.15 -18.77 11.46
CA GLU A 505 0.42 -18.15 10.16
C GLU A 505 -0.60 -17.06 9.85
N ALA A 506 -1.89 -17.36 10.03
CA ALA A 506 -2.97 -16.40 9.80
C ALA A 506 -2.89 -15.18 10.76
N GLU A 507 -2.44 -15.38 12.00
CA GLU A 507 -2.26 -14.32 13.00
C GLU A 507 -1.34 -13.20 12.49
N LYS A 508 -0.38 -13.50 11.61
CA LYS A 508 0.56 -12.52 11.03
C LYS A 508 -0.16 -11.46 10.18
N PHE A 509 -1.37 -11.75 9.70
CA PHE A 509 -2.17 -10.90 8.83
C PHE A 509 -3.31 -10.17 9.57
N THR A 510 -3.38 -10.30 10.90
CA THR A 510 -4.37 -9.61 11.74
C THR A 510 -4.03 -8.13 11.96
N VAL A 511 -4.93 -7.34 12.53
CA VAL A 511 -4.70 -5.90 12.74
C VAL A 511 -3.52 -5.66 13.69
N GLY A 512 -3.47 -6.38 14.81
CA GLY A 512 -2.42 -6.25 15.83
C GLY A 512 -1.04 -6.62 15.29
N SER A 513 -0.94 -7.76 14.62
CA SER A 513 0.33 -8.18 14.03
C SER A 513 0.65 -7.42 12.76
N PHE A 514 -0.22 -7.41 11.76
CA PHE A 514 0.11 -6.92 10.43
C PHE A 514 0.31 -5.40 10.35
N LEU A 515 -0.46 -4.63 11.14
CA LEU A 515 -0.43 -3.18 11.11
C LEU A 515 0.18 -2.55 12.38
N SER A 516 0.64 -3.37 13.34
CA SER A 516 0.90 -2.90 14.71
C SER A 516 -0.28 -2.10 15.28
N GLY A 517 -1.50 -2.51 14.94
CA GLY A 517 -2.73 -1.71 15.09
C GLY A 517 -3.02 -1.26 16.53
N ASP A 518 -2.64 -2.08 17.51
CA ASP A 518 -2.79 -1.76 18.94
C ASP A 518 -2.06 -0.48 19.37
N SER A 519 -1.04 -0.05 18.61
CA SER A 519 -0.24 1.13 18.94
C SER A 519 -0.84 2.46 18.46
N TRP A 520 -1.81 2.43 17.53
CA TRP A 520 -2.30 3.66 16.88
C TRP A 520 -3.82 3.70 16.66
N ILE A 521 -4.48 2.56 16.38
CA ILE A 521 -5.93 2.52 16.12
C ILE A 521 -6.76 2.91 17.36
N PRO A 522 -6.42 2.52 18.61
CA PRO A 522 -7.22 2.93 19.78
C PRO A 522 -7.41 4.45 19.90
N ALA A 523 -6.43 5.26 19.47
CA ALA A 523 -6.49 6.72 19.51
C ALA A 523 -7.41 7.33 18.43
N THR A 524 -7.91 6.52 17.50
CA THR A 524 -8.88 6.95 16.51
C THR A 524 -10.31 6.88 17.05
N GLY A 525 -10.53 6.13 18.12
CA GLY A 525 -11.85 5.81 18.65
C GLY A 525 -12.62 4.75 17.84
N ILE A 526 -12.05 4.28 16.73
CA ILE A 526 -12.68 3.28 15.85
C ILE A 526 -12.51 1.88 16.43
N PRO A 527 -13.58 1.06 16.50
CA PRO A 527 -13.49 -0.30 16.98
C PRO A 527 -12.69 -1.19 16.02
N PHE A 528 -11.88 -2.09 16.58
CA PHE A 528 -11.16 -3.10 15.82
C PHE A 528 -10.96 -4.37 16.64
N THR A 529 -10.82 -5.50 15.95
CA THR A 529 -10.35 -6.75 16.55
C THR A 529 -8.87 -6.89 16.23
N SER A 530 -8.02 -6.98 17.27
CA SER A 530 -6.57 -7.04 17.11
C SER A 530 -6.08 -8.36 16.50
N SER A 531 -6.53 -9.50 17.04
CA SER A 531 -6.11 -10.85 16.64
C SER A 531 -7.17 -11.59 15.82
N LEU A 532 -6.95 -12.88 15.53
CA LEU A 532 -7.95 -13.78 14.94
C LEU A 532 -9.22 -13.90 15.79
#